data_AF-A0A6I2WJX6-F1
#
_entry.id   AF-A0A6I2WJX6-F1
#
_cell.length_a   1.000
_cell.length_b   1.000
_cell.length_c   1.000
_cell.angle_alpha   90.00
_cell.angle_beta   90.00
_cell.angle_gamma   90.00
#
_symmetry.space_group_name_H-M   'P 1'
#
loop_
_entity.id
_entity.type
_entity.pdbx_description
1 polymer ?
#
loop_
_entity_poly.entity_id
_entity_poly.type
_entity_poly.pdbx_seq_one_letter_code
_entity_poly.pdbx_strand_id
1 'polypeptide(L)'
;MRKVSPKRELDLLRSTYFLFGFGIMALAPRFPELKANLHLGNGQFGSLLSTGSIGSIISLLTMGHVVHRYGNKIIYFASVSTIMICLLILVHTTSSAVFL
;
A
#
# COMPACT_ATOMS: atom_id res chain seq x y z
N MET A 1 -14.78 -6.65 25.09
CA MET A 1 -13.84 -7.39 24.21
C MET A 1 -14.14 -8.87 24.33
N ARG A 2 -14.46 -9.57 23.22
CA ARG A 2 -14.67 -11.03 23.23
C ARG A 2 -13.31 -11.67 23.58
N LYS A 3 -13.22 -12.46 24.65
CA LYS A 3 -11.97 -13.15 25.02
C LYS A 3 -11.69 -14.23 23.97
N VAL A 4 -10.86 -13.91 22.99
CA VAL A 4 -10.35 -14.88 22.00
C VAL A 4 -9.20 -15.65 22.66
N SER A 5 -9.03 -16.93 22.32
CA SER A 5 -7.90 -17.69 22.88
C SER A 5 -6.58 -17.15 22.30
N PRO A 6 -5.48 -17.09 23.07
CA PRO A 6 -4.20 -16.56 22.60
C PRO A 6 -3.69 -17.26 21.31
N LYS A 7 -3.96 -18.57 21.18
CA LYS A 7 -3.62 -19.34 19.97
C LYS A 7 -4.39 -18.82 18.75
N ARG A 8 -5.68 -18.54 18.91
CA ARG A 8 -6.54 -18.06 17.82
C ARG A 8 -6.21 -16.61 17.42
N GLU A 9 -5.82 -15.76 18.37
CA GLU A 9 -5.34 -14.41 18.06
C GLU A 9 -4.09 -14.45 17.19
N LEU A 10 -3.10 -15.28 17.57
CA LEU A 10 -1.87 -15.45 16.81
C LEU A 10 -2.11 -15.94 15.39
N ASP A 11 -3.01 -16.91 15.19
CA ASP A 11 -3.35 -17.42 13.86
C ASP A 11 -4.04 -16.37 12.99
N LEU A 12 -4.91 -15.53 13.57
CA LEU A 12 -5.55 -14.43 12.86
C LEU A 12 -4.55 -13.34 12.45
N LEU A 13 -3.63 -12.99 13.35
CA LEU A 13 -2.53 -12.06 13.06
C LEU A 13 -1.64 -12.61 11.95
N ARG A 14 -1.22 -13.88 12.02
CA ARG A 14 -0.43 -14.54 10.98
C ARG A 14 -1.12 -14.51 9.62
N SER A 15 -2.40 -14.85 9.57
CA SER A 15 -3.18 -14.79 8.33
C SER A 15 -3.21 -13.36 7.77
N THR A 16 -3.44 -12.37 8.64
CA THR A 16 -3.50 -10.95 8.24
C THR A 16 -2.16 -10.48 7.65
N TYR A 17 -1.04 -10.77 8.32
CA TYR A 17 0.29 -10.41 7.82
C TYR A 17 0.67 -11.18 6.56
N PHE A 18 0.25 -12.44 6.44
CA PHE A 18 0.47 -13.25 5.25
C PHE A 18 -0.25 -12.65 4.03
N LEU A 19 -1.54 -12.32 4.16
CA LEU A 19 -2.30 -11.67 3.07
C LEU A 19 -1.69 -10.32 2.69
N PHE A 20 -1.27 -9.52 3.68
CA PHE A 20 -0.63 -8.24 3.42
C PHE A 20 0.71 -8.39 2.69
N GLY A 21 1.56 -9.31 3.14
CA GLY A 21 2.85 -9.60 2.50
C GLY A 21 2.67 -10.11 1.07
N PHE A 22 1.72 -11.01 0.85
CA PHE A 22 1.36 -11.49 -0.48
C PHE A 22 0.91 -10.34 -1.41
N GLY A 23 0.07 -9.44 -0.90
CA GLY A 23 -0.38 -8.26 -1.64
C GLY A 23 0.76 -7.32 -2.05
N ILE A 24 1.72 -7.06 -1.16
CA ILE A 24 2.89 -6.23 -1.50
C ILE A 24 3.77 -6.92 -2.54
N MET A 25 3.96 -8.24 -2.44
CA MET A 25 4.76 -8.98 -3.43
C MET A 25 4.15 -8.94 -4.83
N ALA A 26 2.82 -8.83 -4.95
CA ALA A 26 2.15 -8.64 -6.23
C ALA A 26 2.50 -7.30 -6.92
N LEU A 27 3.07 -6.32 -6.20
CA LEU A 27 3.48 -5.02 -6.75
C LEU A 27 4.79 -5.10 -7.54
N ALA A 28 5.73 -5.95 -7.11
CA ALA A 28 7.05 -6.08 -7.72
C ALA A 28 7.02 -6.36 -9.25
N PRO A 29 6.23 -7.33 -9.76
CA PRO A 29 6.13 -7.59 -11.20
C PRO A 29 5.37 -6.49 -11.97
N ARG A 30 4.65 -5.60 -11.29
CA ARG A 30 3.89 -4.51 -11.93
C ARG A 30 4.73 -3.26 -12.19
N PHE A 31 5.85 -3.09 -11.51
CA PHE A 31 6.73 -1.95 -11.75
C PHE A 31 7.32 -1.90 -13.17
N PRO A 32 7.78 -3.01 -13.77
CA PRO A 32 8.17 -3.04 -15.19
C PRO A 32 7.02 -2.66 -16.14
N GLU A 33 5.81 -3.16 -15.89
CA GLU A 33 4.62 -2.84 -16.69
C GLU A 33 4.26 -1.35 -16.60
N LEU A 34 4.28 -0.77 -15.39
CA LEU A 34 4.08 0.66 -15.17
C LEU A 34 5.06 1.53 -15.94
N LYS A 35 6.34 1.17 -15.85
CA LYS A 35 7.40 1.89 -16.53
C LYS A 35 7.21 1.86 -18.05
N ALA A 36 6.80 0.70 -18.58
CA ALA A 36 6.50 0.54 -20.01
C ALA A 36 5.24 1.32 -20.42
N ASN A 37 4.14 1.22 -19.67
CA ASN A 37 2.86 1.87 -19.97
C ASN A 37 2.95 3.40 -19.96
N LEU A 38 3.75 4.00 -19.07
CA LEU A 38 3.93 5.45 -19.01
C LEU A 38 5.12 5.95 -19.87
N HIS A 39 5.81 5.07 -20.60
CA HIS A 39 7.02 5.39 -21.37
C HIS A 39 8.08 6.16 -20.56
N LEU A 40 8.22 5.87 -19.27
CA LEU A 40 9.10 6.63 -18.37
C LEU A 40 10.57 6.21 -18.53
N GLY A 41 11.45 7.20 -18.61
CA GLY A 41 12.89 6.96 -18.51
C GLY A 41 13.32 6.49 -17.11
N ASN A 42 14.51 5.89 -16.99
CA ASN A 42 15.04 5.40 -15.70
C ASN A 42 15.09 6.50 -14.62
N GLY A 43 15.47 7.72 -15.01
CA GLY A 43 15.54 8.87 -14.10
C GLY A 43 14.17 9.30 -13.58
N GLN A 44 13.18 9.43 -14.48
CA GLN A 44 11.82 9.83 -14.11
C GLN A 44 11.14 8.79 -13.21
N PHE A 45 11.32 7.50 -13.52
CA PHE A 45 10.83 6.42 -12.67
C PHE A 45 11.51 6.42 -11.29
N GLY A 46 12.81 6.69 -11.22
CA GLY A 46 13.54 6.84 -9.96
C GLY A 46 13.03 8.02 -9.12
N SER A 47 12.74 9.15 -9.75
CA SER A 47 12.12 10.30 -9.07
C SER A 47 10.72 9.96 -8.54
N LEU A 48 9.91 9.22 -9.30
CA LEU A 48 8.61 8.74 -8.83
C LEU A 48 8.71 7.87 -7.57
N LEU A 49 9.61 6.88 -7.59
CA LEU A 49 9.85 6.02 -6.44
C LEU A 49 10.36 6.82 -5.23
N SER A 50 11.13 7.89 -5.46
CA SER A 50 11.62 8.78 -4.42
C SER A 50 10.47 9.55 -3.76
N THR A 51 9.55 10.11 -4.55
CA THR A 51 8.35 10.78 -4.03
C THR A 51 7.46 9.80 -3.24
N GLY A 52 7.30 8.56 -3.71
CA GLY A 52 6.58 7.51 -2.98
C GLY A 52 7.26 7.14 -1.66
N SER A 53 8.59 7.14 -1.62
CA SER A 53 9.39 6.85 -0.43
C SER A 53 9.25 7.97 0.61
N ILE A 54 9.23 9.23 0.19
CA ILE A 54 8.96 10.39 1.07
C ILE A 54 7.57 10.27 1.70
N GLY A 55 6.54 9.97 0.90
CA GLY A 55 5.18 9.73 1.40
C GLY A 55 5.10 8.58 2.40
N SER A 56 5.90 7.53 2.19
CA SER A 56 5.98 6.37 3.10
C SER A 56 6.60 6.76 4.45
N ILE A 57 7.64 7.59 4.46
CA ILE A 57 8.25 8.10 5.71
C ILE A 57 7.25 8.96 6.49
N ILE A 58 6.56 9.88 5.81
CA ILE A 58 5.54 10.74 6.45
C ILE A 58 4.42 9.88 7.05
N SER A 59 3.98 8.87 6.30
CA SER A 59 2.95 7.93 6.76
C SER A 59 3.43 7.14 7.97
N LEU A 60 4.67 6.64 7.98
CA LEU A 60 5.24 5.90 9.10
C LEU A 60 5.24 6.73 10.41
N LEU A 61 5.59 8.01 10.32
CA LEU A 61 5.64 8.91 11.48
C LEU A 61 4.24 9.30 12.00
N THR A 62 3.27 9.46 11.09
CA THR A 62 1.92 9.95 11.45
C THR A 62 0.94 8.85 11.82
N MET A 63 1.11 7.65 11.25
CA MET A 63 0.13 6.57 11.35
C MET A 63 -0.11 6.09 12.78
N GLY A 64 0.90 6.13 13.66
CA GLY A 64 0.76 5.78 15.07
C GLY A 64 -0.28 6.65 15.80
N HIS A 65 -0.26 7.97 15.56
CA HIS A 65 -1.23 8.89 16.13
C HIS A 65 -2.63 8.71 15.53
N VAL A 66 -2.70 8.45 14.22
CA VAL A 66 -3.97 8.24 13.50
C VAL A 66 -4.67 6.96 13.99
N VAL A 67 -3.93 5.85 14.09
CA VAL A 67 -4.47 4.57 14.57
C VAL A 67 -4.95 4.67 16.02
N HIS A 68 -4.22 5.41 16.87
CA HIS A 68 -4.63 5.60 18.27
C HIS A 68 -5.92 6.43 18.39
N ARG A 69 -6.11 7.45 17.54
CA ARG A 69 -7.29 8.33 17.58
C ARG A 69 -8.55 7.70 16.97
N TYR A 70 -8.43 7.04 15.82
CA TYR A 70 -9.57 6.54 15.04
C TYR A 70 -9.83 5.04 15.22
N GLY A 71 -8.90 4.33 15.88
CA GLY A 71 -8.98 2.89 16.13
C GLY A 71 -8.48 2.04 14.97
N ASN A 72 -7.86 0.91 15.30
CA ASN A 72 -7.23 -0.01 14.36
C ASN A 72 -8.17 -0.50 13.25
N LYS A 73 -9.40 -0.92 13.59
CA LYS A 73 -10.30 -1.57 12.64
C LYS A 73 -10.65 -0.68 11.44
N ILE A 74 -11.00 0.59 11.69
CA ILE A 74 -11.39 1.53 10.63
C ILE A 74 -10.19 1.83 9.74
N ILE A 75 -9.05 2.14 10.36
CA ILE A 75 -7.82 2.47 9.65
C ILE A 75 -7.32 1.29 8.81
N TYR A 76 -7.42 0.06 9.32
CA TYR A 76 -7.06 -1.14 8.56
C TYR A 76 -7.87 -1.26 7.25
N PHE A 77 -9.20 -1.15 7.31
CA PHE A 77 -10.03 -1.19 6.11
C PHE A 77 -9.79 0.00 5.18
N ALA A 78 -9.58 1.20 5.73
CA ALA A 78 -9.24 2.38 4.93
C ALA A 78 -7.92 2.17 4.17
N SER A 79 -6.87 1.68 4.83
CA SER A 79 -5.57 1.40 4.20
C SER A 79 -5.67 0.36 3.09
N VAL A 80 -6.40 -0.73 3.32
CA VAL A 80 -6.60 -1.78 2.29
C VAL A 80 -7.35 -1.21 1.08
N SER A 81 -8.42 -0.46 1.30
CA SER A 81 -9.18 0.19 0.21
C SER A 81 -8.32 1.18 -0.56
N THR A 82 -7.52 2.01 0.12
CA THR A 82 -6.61 2.96 -0.54
C THR A 82 -5.58 2.25 -1.41
N ILE A 83 -4.97 1.16 -0.93
CA ILE A 83 -4.01 0.38 -1.73
C ILE A 83 -4.71 -0.23 -2.95
N MET A 84 -5.92 -0.78 -2.81
CA MET A 84 -6.67 -1.35 -3.92
C MET A 84 -7.05 -0.30 -4.97
N ILE A 85 -7.52 0.87 -4.55
CA ILE A 85 -7.81 1.99 -5.46
C ILE A 85 -6.54 2.45 -6.17
N CYS A 86 -5.44 2.59 -5.44
CA CYS A 86 -4.16 2.98 -6.00
C CYS A 86 -3.71 1.98 -7.07
N LEU A 87 -3.78 0.67 -6.79
CA LEU A 87 -3.47 -0.39 -7.76
C LEU A 87 -4.38 -0.37 -8.99
N LEU A 88 -5.70 -0.12 -8.83
CA LEU A 88 -6.63 -0.03 -9.95
C LEU A 88 -6.30 1.14 -10.87
N ILE A 89 -6.01 2.32 -10.29
CA ILE A 89 -5.59 3.50 -11.04
C ILE A 89 -4.26 3.23 -11.75
N LEU A 90 -3.32 2.63 -11.04
CA LEU A 90 -1.98 2.30 -11.53
C LEU A 90 -2.01 1.38 -12.76
N VAL A 91 -2.94 0.42 -12.80
CA VAL A 91 -3.13 -0.52 -13.92
C VAL A 91 -3.88 0.12 -15.09
N HIS A 92 -4.86 1.00 -14.82
CA HIS A 92 -5.64 1.67 -15.87
C HIS A 92 -5.02 2.95 -16.42
N THR A 93 -3.92 3.44 -15.84
CA THR A 93 -3.26 4.67 -16.30
C THR A 93 -2.46 4.40 -17.58
N THR A 94 -3.09 4.65 -18.72
CA THR A 94 -2.48 4.73 -20.06
C THR A 94 -2.18 6.17 -20.51
N SER A 95 -2.49 7.17 -19.68
CA SER A 95 -2.37 8.59 -20.06
C SER A 95 -1.38 9.33 -19.17
N SER A 96 -0.33 9.88 -19.79
CA SER A 96 0.71 10.71 -19.19
C SER A 96 0.18 12.00 -18.54
N ALA A 97 -1.10 12.34 -18.76
CA ALA A 97 -1.73 13.57 -18.29
C ALA A 97 -2.31 13.50 -16.86
N VAL A 98 -2.46 12.31 -16.28
CA VAL A 98 -2.89 12.15 -14.86
C VAL A 98 -1.68 12.26 -13.90
N PHE A 99 -0.49 12.49 -14.43
CA PHE A 99 0.78 12.36 -13.70
C PHE A 99 1.48 13.69 -13.37
N LEU A 100 0.87 14.81 -13.76
CA LEU A 100 1.22 16.17 -13.34
C LEU A 100 0.04 16.72 -12.53
#